data_AF-A0AAN4ILP1-F1
#
_entry.id   AF-A0AAN4ILP1-F1
#
_cell.length_a   1.000
_cell.length_b   1.000
_cell.length_c   1.000
_cell.angle_alpha   90.00
_cell.angle_beta   90.00
_cell.angle_gamma   90.00
#
_symmetry.space_group_name_H-M   'P 1'
#
loop_
_entity.id
_entity.type
_entity.pdbx_description
1 polymer ?
#
loop_
_entity_poly.entity_id
_entity_poly.type
_entity_poly.pdbx_seq_one_letter_code
_entity_poly.pdbx_strand_id
1 'polypeptide(L)' 'PSFHEQRSLSERLFREQGVDTKILLGHSNQKMTDIYNDARGKEWKKLVI' A
#
# COMPACT_ATOMS: atom_id res chain seq x y z
N PRO A 1 -7.12 -6.52 12.47
CA PRO A 1 -6.18 -6.61 11.32
C PRO A 1 -5.46 -7.95 11.34
N SER A 2 -5.48 -8.69 10.23
CA SER A 2 -4.72 -9.95 10.12
C SER A 2 -3.26 -9.68 9.74
N PHE A 3 -2.40 -10.70 9.86
CA PHE A 3 -1.00 -10.64 9.43
C PHE A 3 -0.86 -10.20 7.95
N HIS A 4 -1.85 -10.49 7.12
CA HIS A 4 -1.91 -10.12 5.71
C HIS A 4 -1.84 -8.60 5.47
N GLU A 5 -2.34 -7.78 6.40
CA GLU A 5 -2.35 -6.31 6.24
C GLU A 5 -0.94 -5.68 6.27
N GLN A 6 0.10 -6.41 6.70
CA GLN A 6 1.49 -5.97 6.54
C GLN A 6 1.85 -5.77 5.08
N ARG A 7 1.25 -6.55 4.18
CA ARG A 7 1.46 -6.44 2.74
C ARG A 7 0.85 -5.14 2.19
N SER A 8 -0.34 -4.77 2.64
CA SER A 8 -0.98 -3.49 2.30
C SER A 8 -0.22 -2.29 2.85
N LEU A 9 0.38 -2.42 4.04
CA LEU A 9 1.26 -1.39 4.58
C LEU A 9 2.54 -1.24 3.75
N SER A 10 3.19 -2.37 3.43
CA SER A 10 4.41 -2.41 2.59
C SER A 10 4.17 -1.75 1.23
N GLU A 11 3.04 -2.08 0.57
CA GLU A 11 2.65 -1.48 -0.71
C GLU A 11 2.61 0.05 -0.64
N ARG A 12 1.87 0.62 0.31
CA ARG A 12 1.71 2.08 0.43
C ARG A 12 3.04 2.78 0.67
N LEU A 13 3.84 2.25 1.61
CA LEU A 13 5.13 2.85 1.97
C LEU A 13 6.14 2.82 0.82
N PHE A 14 6.22 1.72 0.08
CA PHE A 14 7.18 1.59 -1.02
C PHE A 14 6.71 2.32 -2.28
N ARG A 15 5.39 2.43 -2.51
CA ARG A 15 4.83 3.26 -3.58
C ARG A 15 5.22 4.72 -3.41
N GLU A 16 5.13 5.26 -2.19
CA GLU A 16 5.57 6.64 -1.89
C GLU A 16 7.08 6.86 -2.13
N GLN A 17 7.89 5.80 -2.06
CA GLN A 17 9.32 5.82 -2.35
C GLN A 17 9.66 5.62 -3.84
N GLY A 18 8.65 5.44 -4.71
CA GLY A 18 8.84 5.25 -6.15
C GLY A 18 9.20 3.83 -6.57
N VAL A 19 9.03 2.83 -5.69
CA VAL A 19 9.26 1.41 -6.03
C VAL A 19 8.08 0.88 -6.87
N ASP A 20 8.38 0.04 -7.86
CA ASP A 20 7.35 -0.72 -8.57
C ASP A 20 6.76 -1.79 -7.64
N THR A 21 5.66 -1.43 -6.98
CA THR A 21 5.00 -2.31 -6.01
C THR A 21 4.27 -3.48 -6.67
N LYS A 22 3.93 -3.41 -7.95
CA LYS A 22 3.34 -4.55 -8.67
C LYS A 22 4.37 -5.67 -8.81
N ILE A 23 5.61 -5.33 -9.15
CA ILE A 23 6.73 -6.28 -9.19
C ILE A 23 7.08 -6.76 -7.78
N LEU A 24 7.21 -5.85 -6.81
CA LEU A 24 7.55 -6.20 -5.42
C LEU A 24 6.56 -7.20 -4.80
N LEU A 25 5.27 -7.01 -5.07
CA LEU A 25 4.23 -7.90 -4.59
C LEU A 25 4.05 -9.13 -5.49
N GLY A 26 4.56 -9.13 -6.72
CA GLY A 26 4.38 -10.25 -7.64
C GLY A 26 2.94 -10.38 -8.15
N HIS A 27 2.25 -9.26 -8.36
CA HIS A 27 0.90 -9.28 -8.93
C HIS A 27 0.95 -9.21 -10.46
N SER A 28 0.23 -10.09 -11.13
CA SER A 28 0.13 -10.05 -12.59
C SER A 28 -0.66 -8.85 -13.10
N ASN A 29 -1.67 -8.40 -12.34
CA ASN A 29 -2.56 -7.30 -12.70
C ASN A 29 -2.43 -6.13 -11.72
N GLN A 30 -2.30 -4.91 -12.25
CA GLN A 30 -2.21 -3.69 -11.46
C GLN A 30 -3.43 -3.49 -10.54
N LYS A 31 -4.62 -3.89 -10.99
CA LYS A 31 -5.85 -3.81 -10.18
C LYS A 31 -5.73 -4.50 -8.83
N MET A 32 -4.96 -5.59 -8.75
CA MET A 32 -4.72 -6.28 -7.49
C MET A 32 -3.85 -5.44 -6.56
N THR A 33 -2.77 -4.85 -7.07
CA THR A 33 -1.88 -3.95 -6.31
C THR A 33 -2.63 -2.72 -5.80
N ASP A 34 -3.54 -2.15 -6.59
CA ASP A 34 -4.29 -0.95 -6.20
C ASP A 34 -5.23 -1.19 -5.01
N ILE A 35 -5.72 -2.43 -4.82
CA ILE A 35 -6.50 -2.80 -3.62
C ILE A 35 -5.66 -2.71 -2.34
N TYR A 36 -4.36 -3.02 -2.42
CA TYR A 36 -3.44 -2.94 -1.28
C TYR A 36 -3.06 -1.49 -0.93
N ASN A 37 -3.23 -0.56 -1.88
CA ASN A 37 -2.97 0.86 -1.68
C ASN A 37 -4.11 1.57 -0.92
N ASP A 38 -5.29 0.98 -0.86
CA ASP A 38 -6.43 1.55 -0.13
C ASP A 38 -6.26 1.37 1.39
N ALA A 39 -6.11 2.48 2.12
CA ALA A 39 -6.01 2.45 3.58
C ALA A 39 -7.36 2.27 4.30
N ARG A 40 -8.47 2.20 3.58
CA ARG A 40 -9.83 1.92 4.10
C ARG A 40 -10.20 2.86 5.24
N GLY A 41 -9.94 4.16 5.05
CA GLY A 41 -10.23 5.22 6.01
C GLY A 41 -9.27 5.29 7.21
N LYS A 42 -8.15 4.54 7.21
CA LYS A 42 -7.15 4.52 8.29
C LYS A 42 -5.95 5.44 8.02
N GLU A 43 -6.20 6.55 7.34
CA GLU A 43 -5.17 7.53 7.02
C GLU A 43 -4.73 8.31 8.26
N TRP A 44 -3.45 8.69 8.28
CA TRP A 44 -2.91 9.54 9.32
C TRP A 44 -3.39 10.97 9.15
N LYS A 45 -3.85 11.59 10.24
CA LYS A 45 -4.09 13.04 10.25
C LYS A 45 -2.76 13.76 10.35
N LYS A 46 -2.33 14.40 9.26
CA LYS A 46 -1.16 15.27 9.26
C LYS A 46 -1.54 16.60 9.88
N LEU A 47 -0.87 16.97 10.97
CA LEU A 47 -0.94 18.32 11.51
C LEU A 47 0.09 19.16 10.76
N VAL A 48 -0.37 20.16 10.02
CA VAL A 48 0.51 21.17 9.41
C VAL A 48 0.66 22.29 10.43
N ILE A 49 1.90 22.61 10.78
CA ILE A 49 2.26 23.75 11.65
C ILE A 49 2.44 24.98 10.77
#